data_AF-A0A165CHU6-F1
#
_entry.id   AF-A0A165CHU6-F1
#
_cell.length_a   1.000
_cell.length_b   1.000
_cell.length_c   1.000
_cell.angle_alpha   90.00
_cell.angle_beta   90.00
_cell.angle_gamma   90.00
#
_symmetry.space_group_name_H-M   'P 1'
#
loop_
_entity.id
_entity.type
_entity.pdbx_description
1 polymer ?
#
loop_
_entity_poly.entity_id
_entity_poly.type
_entity_poly.pdbx_seq_one_letter_code
_entity_poly.pdbx_strand_id
1 'polypeptide(L)'
;MPRTTRQSKPLPRTTRANAAKTESPPLQNKTRKTRCCRLCTKPMKGHGAACKGGLSKEAAIDKAIDFAAETEDRVAKAAVELEKLRIAAALDTDIAMALEDNAVVTVPIVDETANGKKDDAVVRSAPVIVDADMTVDTAEAVETAGEQETQATAAPLLYYTTPIGNGVKSTPSGDIDLPLVRNGSPKVPYDDQRTRTKRTHGLFQAVVQKADVLARRVDGWAILLFVPRDGHGEMRSWSSDQVVADTPELPAEARALAFRHLDPFRQQALEEKAKAQQKQLKKLQKLQKENEHMKEQYAQLLALVEKTKLSA
;
A
#
# COMPACT_ATOMS: atom_id res chain seq x y z
N MET A 1 6.14 -2.72 48.10
CA MET A 1 7.03 -1.67 47.56
C MET A 1 6.27 -0.92 46.46
N PRO A 2 5.61 0.22 46.76
CA PRO A 2 4.85 0.95 45.75
C PRO A 2 5.79 1.83 44.90
N ARG A 3 5.73 1.64 43.58
CA ARG A 3 6.53 2.36 42.58
C ARG A 3 5.87 3.70 42.31
N THR A 4 6.45 4.78 42.82
CA THR A 4 5.99 6.17 42.62
C THR A 4 6.17 6.59 41.15
N THR A 5 5.07 6.93 40.49
CA THR A 5 5.04 7.53 39.15
C THR A 5 5.47 9.00 39.23
N ARG A 6 6.52 9.35 38.49
CA ARG A 6 7.07 10.70 38.40
C ARG A 6 6.29 11.49 37.35
N GLN A 7 5.39 12.37 37.79
CA GLN A 7 4.69 13.31 36.91
C GLN A 7 5.67 14.36 36.36
N SER A 8 5.87 14.39 35.05
CA SER A 8 6.59 15.46 34.36
C SER A 8 5.62 16.62 34.07
N LYS A 9 6.00 17.83 34.52
CA LYS A 9 5.26 19.07 34.25
C LYS A 9 5.38 19.44 32.75
N PRO A 10 4.29 19.85 32.08
CA PRO A 10 4.38 20.40 30.73
C PRO A 10 4.98 21.80 30.75
N LEU A 11 5.95 22.05 29.86
CA LEU A 11 6.54 23.37 29.63
C LEU A 11 5.53 24.30 28.94
N PRO A 12 5.51 25.60 29.27
CA PRO A 12 4.60 26.56 28.67
C PRO A 12 4.95 26.86 27.21
N ARG A 13 3.91 26.84 26.38
CA ARG A 13 3.89 27.18 24.96
C ARG A 13 4.06 28.69 24.78
N THR A 14 5.23 29.13 24.33
CA THR A 14 5.46 30.53 23.95
C THR A 14 4.83 30.82 22.59
N THR A 15 3.66 31.46 22.59
CA THR A 15 3.07 32.11 21.41
C THR A 15 3.75 33.44 21.15
N ARG A 16 4.46 33.57 20.04
CA ARG A 16 5.07 34.82 19.59
C ARG A 16 4.05 35.57 18.72
N ALA A 17 3.19 36.34 19.38
CA ALA A 17 2.37 37.37 18.76
C ALA A 17 2.70 38.71 19.44
N ASN A 18 2.79 39.76 18.63
CA ASN A 18 2.94 41.18 18.98
C ASN A 18 4.36 41.71 19.28
N ALA A 19 4.96 42.29 18.25
CA ALA A 19 5.72 43.54 18.33
C ALA A 19 5.28 44.36 17.10
N ALA A 20 4.32 45.26 17.26
CA ALA A 20 4.52 46.65 17.66
C ALA A 20 5.19 47.49 16.56
N LYS A 21 4.37 48.40 16.03
CA LYS A 21 4.70 49.52 15.15
C LYS A 21 5.99 50.21 15.60
N THR A 22 7.02 50.15 14.78
CA THR A 22 8.11 51.13 14.79
C THR A 22 7.84 52.14 13.68
N GLU A 23 7.71 53.38 14.09
CA GLU A 23 7.61 54.57 13.27
C GLU A 23 8.75 54.60 12.25
N SER A 24 8.38 54.75 10.97
CA SER A 24 9.31 54.94 9.87
C SER A 24 9.95 56.33 9.97
N PRO A 25 11.29 56.47 9.91
CA PRO A 25 11.91 57.77 9.84
C PRO A 25 11.60 58.46 8.48
N PRO A 26 11.62 59.80 8.42
CA PRO A 26 11.24 60.55 7.23
C PRO A 26 12.12 60.19 6.02
N LEU A 27 11.46 60.00 4.88
CA LEU A 27 12.04 59.74 3.57
C LEU A 27 13.03 60.84 3.18
N GLN A 28 14.30 60.66 3.53
CA GLN A 28 15.39 61.38 2.87
C GLN A 28 15.44 60.90 1.41
N ASN A 29 15.29 61.84 0.47
CA ASN A 29 15.48 61.65 -0.96
C ASN A 29 16.91 61.17 -1.27
N LYS A 30 17.15 59.86 -1.08
CA LYS A 30 18.35 59.19 -1.58
C LYS A 30 18.24 59.17 -3.10
N THR A 31 18.97 60.05 -3.75
CA THR A 31 19.24 59.97 -5.19
C THR A 31 19.61 58.52 -5.50
N ARG A 32 18.81 57.85 -6.34
CA ARG A 32 18.98 56.43 -6.65
C ARG A 32 20.39 56.25 -7.21
N LYS A 33 21.28 55.62 -6.44
CA LYS A 33 22.64 55.27 -6.89
C LYS A 33 22.52 54.63 -8.28
N THR A 34 23.08 55.27 -9.29
CA THR A 34 23.11 54.75 -10.66
C THR A 34 23.78 53.39 -10.66
N ARG A 35 23.07 52.36 -11.15
CA ARG A 35 23.61 50.99 -11.20
C ARG A 35 24.87 51.00 -12.07
N CYS A 36 25.96 50.45 -11.54
CA CYS A 36 27.21 50.30 -12.26
C CYS A 36 27.36 48.88 -12.80
N CYS A 37 28.06 48.72 -13.91
CA CYS A 37 28.44 47.43 -14.46
C CYS A 37 29.30 46.66 -13.47
N ARG A 38 29.00 45.38 -13.22
CA ARG A 38 29.78 44.56 -12.28
C ARG A 38 31.20 44.25 -12.78
N LEU A 39 31.43 44.32 -14.09
CA LEU A 39 32.71 43.95 -14.68
C LEU A 39 33.68 45.13 -14.82
N CYS A 40 33.18 46.34 -15.10
CA CYS A 40 34.06 47.50 -15.26
C CYS A 40 33.60 48.75 -14.51
N THR A 41 32.66 48.61 -13.57
CA THR A 41 32.20 49.62 -12.59
C THR A 41 31.65 50.95 -13.16
N LYS A 42 31.50 51.07 -14.48
CA LYS A 42 30.92 52.24 -15.15
C LYS A 42 29.39 52.29 -15.00
N PRO A 43 28.77 53.47 -14.92
CA PRO A 43 27.31 53.62 -14.80
C PRO A 43 26.61 53.01 -16.03
N MET A 44 25.55 52.23 -15.82
CA MET A 44 24.90 51.43 -16.88
C MET A 44 24.17 52.25 -17.96
N LYS A 45 23.96 53.56 -17.75
CA LYS A 45 23.28 54.43 -18.71
C LYS A 45 24.18 54.63 -19.94
N GLY A 46 23.91 53.91 -21.03
CA GLY A 46 24.67 53.98 -22.29
C GLY A 46 25.89 53.05 -22.39
N HIS A 47 26.10 52.16 -21.41
CA HIS A 47 27.35 51.41 -21.30
C HIS A 47 27.39 50.06 -22.04
N GLY A 48 26.23 49.52 -22.43
CA GLY A 48 26.11 48.16 -22.98
C GLY A 48 26.91 47.87 -24.26
N ALA A 49 27.12 48.85 -25.14
CA ALA A 49 27.80 48.63 -26.42
C ALA A 49 29.33 48.79 -26.36
N ALA A 50 29.88 49.46 -25.33
CA ALA A 50 31.31 49.81 -25.25
C ALA A 50 32.06 49.09 -24.11
N CYS A 51 31.42 48.14 -23.44
CA CYS A 51 32.05 47.37 -22.37
C CYS A 51 32.98 46.30 -22.99
N LYS A 52 34.30 46.50 -22.92
CA LYS A 52 35.31 45.52 -23.38
C LYS A 52 35.21 44.14 -22.70
N GLY A 53 34.49 44.04 -21.58
CA GLY A 53 34.21 42.77 -20.88
C GLY A 53 32.74 42.32 -20.97
N GLY A 54 31.89 43.01 -21.73
CA GLY A 54 30.53 42.53 -22.00
C GLY A 54 30.57 41.33 -22.93
N LEU A 55 29.67 40.36 -22.73
CA LEU A 55 29.48 39.28 -23.71
C LEU A 55 29.17 39.91 -25.07
N SER A 56 29.85 39.45 -26.11
CA SER A 56 29.52 39.85 -27.49
C SER A 56 28.06 39.51 -27.78
N LYS A 57 27.46 40.20 -28.75
CA LYS A 57 26.06 39.97 -29.14
C LYS A 57 25.82 38.49 -29.49
N GLU A 58 26.77 37.86 -30.17
CA GLU A 58 26.77 36.43 -30.49
C GLU A 58 26.85 35.56 -29.24
N ALA A 59 27.80 35.81 -28.33
CA ALA A 59 27.92 35.03 -27.09
C ALA A 59 26.73 35.21 -26.13
N ALA A 60 26.00 36.33 -26.24
CA ALA A 60 24.75 36.53 -25.51
C ALA A 60 23.59 35.74 -26.12
N ILE A 61 23.56 35.57 -27.44
CA ILE A 61 22.59 34.74 -28.16
C ILE A 61 22.85 33.26 -27.85
N ASP A 62 24.10 32.80 -27.90
CA ASP A 62 24.47 31.41 -27.61
C ASP A 62 24.06 31.04 -26.18
N LYS A 63 24.36 31.89 -25.19
CA LYS A 63 23.90 31.69 -23.81
C LYS A 63 22.38 31.66 -23.65
N ALA A 64 21.65 32.42 -24.46
CA ALA A 64 20.20 32.40 -24.44
C ALA A 64 19.64 31.10 -25.04
N ILE A 65 20.30 30.56 -26.07
CA ILE A 65 19.96 29.27 -26.67
C ILE A 65 20.25 28.13 -25.69
N ASP A 66 21.42 28.12 -25.05
CA ASP A 66 21.77 27.11 -24.04
C ASP A 66 20.78 27.13 -22.86
N PHE A 67 20.39 28.32 -22.40
CA PHE A 67 19.39 28.47 -21.35
C PHE A 67 18.00 28.00 -21.79
N ALA A 68 17.63 28.23 -23.06
CA ALA A 68 16.38 27.72 -23.62
C ALA A 68 16.37 26.18 -23.67
N ALA A 69 17.48 25.56 -24.07
CA ALA A 69 17.62 24.09 -24.08
C ALA A 69 17.56 23.51 -22.65
N GLU A 70 18.27 24.10 -21.68
CA GLU A 70 18.20 23.65 -20.28
C GLU A 70 16.80 23.80 -19.67
N THR A 71 16.06 24.84 -20.07
CA THR A 71 14.68 25.04 -19.59
C THR A 71 13.70 24.06 -20.22
N GLU A 72 13.85 23.74 -21.50
CA GLU A 72 13.07 22.69 -22.17
C GLU A 72 13.27 21.32 -21.50
N ASP A 73 14.51 20.95 -21.19
CA ASP A 73 14.84 19.72 -20.46
C ASP A 73 14.22 19.69 -19.06
N ARG A 74 14.21 20.82 -18.34
CA ARG A 74 13.57 20.92 -17.02
C ARG A 74 12.06 20.77 -17.11
N VAL A 75 11.43 21.38 -18.11
CA VAL A 75 9.98 21.26 -18.36
C VAL A 75 9.62 19.83 -18.73
N ALA A 76 10.39 19.17 -19.59
CA ALA A 76 10.18 17.78 -19.97
C ALA A 76 10.28 16.84 -18.75
N LYS A 77 11.30 17.02 -17.89
CA LYS A 77 11.44 16.25 -16.64
C LYS A 77 10.28 16.49 -15.67
N ALA A 78 9.85 17.74 -15.52
CA ALA A 78 8.70 18.08 -14.67
C ALA A 78 7.39 17.48 -15.19
N ALA A 79 7.19 17.41 -16.51
CA ALA A 79 6.02 16.77 -17.12
C ALA A 79 5.98 15.26 -16.82
N VAL A 80 7.12 14.57 -16.93
CA VAL A 80 7.23 13.14 -16.60
C VAL A 80 6.96 12.89 -15.11
N GLU A 81 7.45 13.75 -14.21
CA GLU A 81 7.12 13.62 -12.78
C GLU A 81 5.64 13.86 -12.48
N LEU A 82 5.01 14.83 -13.14
CA LEU A 82 3.57 15.07 -13.00
C LEU A 82 2.75 13.87 -13.45
N GLU A 83 3.13 13.22 -14.55
CA GLU A 83 2.42 12.05 -15.04
C GLU A 83 2.57 10.85 -14.10
N LYS A 84 3.78 10.62 -13.58
CA LYS A 84 4.01 9.59 -12.54
C LYS A 84 3.16 9.83 -11.29
N LEU A 85 3.03 11.08 -10.84
CA LEU A 85 2.21 11.42 -9.68
C LEU A 85 0.70 11.32 -9.98
N ARG A 86 0.26 11.63 -11.20
CA ARG A 86 -1.13 11.43 -11.63
C ARG A 86 -1.50 9.95 -11.62
N ILE A 87 -0.66 9.08 -12.17
CA ILE A 87 -0.87 7.63 -12.16
C ILE A 87 -0.92 7.12 -10.71
N ALA A 88 -0.01 7.57 -9.84
CA ALA A 88 -0.02 7.19 -8.43
C ALA A 88 -1.31 7.65 -7.71
N ALA A 89 -1.79 8.86 -7.99
CA ALA A 89 -3.03 9.37 -7.41
C ALA A 89 -4.28 8.64 -7.91
N ALA A 90 -4.33 8.28 -9.20
CA ALA A 90 -5.43 7.52 -9.80
C ALA A 90 -5.54 6.10 -9.21
N LEU A 91 -4.39 5.43 -9.02
CA LEU A 91 -4.34 4.13 -8.35
C LEU A 91 -4.88 4.20 -6.92
N ASP A 92 -4.57 5.26 -6.18
CA ASP A 92 -5.07 5.46 -4.83
C ASP A 92 -6.59 5.75 -4.79
N THR A 93 -7.14 6.50 -5.77
CA THR A 93 -8.58 6.78 -5.84
C THR A 93 -9.40 5.56 -6.29
N ASP A 94 -8.89 4.74 -7.20
CA ASP A 94 -9.59 3.52 -7.64
C ASP A 94 -9.63 2.45 -6.53
N ILE A 95 -8.65 2.45 -5.63
CA ILE A 95 -8.69 1.66 -4.40
C ILE A 95 -9.79 2.18 -3.46
N ALA A 96 -10.00 3.50 -3.38
CA ALA A 96 -11.06 4.10 -2.57
C ALA A 96 -12.47 3.84 -3.15
N MET A 97 -12.67 3.95 -4.47
CA MET A 97 -13.97 3.66 -5.10
C MET A 97 -14.36 2.19 -5.02
N ALA A 98 -13.40 1.26 -5.09
CA ALA A 98 -13.68 -0.17 -4.91
C ALA A 98 -14.12 -0.56 -3.49
N LEU A 99 -13.98 0.34 -2.51
CA LEU A 99 -14.49 0.17 -1.15
C LEU A 99 -15.96 0.61 -1.03
N GLU A 100 -16.43 1.53 -1.88
CA GLU A 100 -17.82 2.02 -1.84
C GLU A 100 -18.79 1.03 -2.50
N ASP A 101 -18.38 0.30 -3.54
CA ASP A 101 -19.21 -0.73 -4.20
C ASP A 101 -19.44 -2.01 -3.35
N ASN A 102 -18.76 -2.15 -2.21
CA ASN A 102 -18.99 -3.23 -1.24
C ASN A 102 -19.78 -2.78 0.00
N ALA A 103 -20.21 -1.51 0.04
CA ALA A 103 -21.09 -1.02 1.08
C ALA A 103 -22.53 -0.95 0.54
N VAL A 104 -23.46 -1.57 1.27
CA VAL A 104 -24.92 -1.50 1.12
C VAL A 104 -25.55 -2.57 0.21
N VAL A 105 -25.79 -3.75 0.81
CA VAL A 105 -27.11 -4.38 0.77
C VAL A 105 -27.48 -4.75 2.21
N THR A 106 -27.91 -3.77 3.00
CA THR A 106 -28.64 -4.03 4.23
C THR A 106 -30.07 -4.43 3.85
N VAL A 107 -30.34 -5.73 3.81
CA VAL A 107 -31.72 -6.24 3.78
C VAL A 107 -32.30 -6.04 5.19
N PRO A 108 -33.44 -5.34 5.35
CA PRO A 108 -34.09 -5.26 6.65
C PRO A 108 -34.66 -6.65 7.01
N ILE A 109 -34.11 -7.25 8.06
CA ILE A 109 -34.69 -8.44 8.68
C ILE A 109 -35.95 -7.99 9.42
N VAL A 110 -37.10 -8.41 8.92
CA VAL A 110 -38.38 -8.32 9.60
C VAL A 110 -38.44 -9.47 10.60
N ASP A 111 -38.48 -9.14 11.90
CA ASP A 111 -38.78 -10.07 12.98
C ASP A 111 -40.26 -10.47 12.90
N GLU A 112 -40.53 -11.74 12.64
CA GLU A 112 -41.81 -12.38 12.96
C GLU A 112 -41.56 -13.65 13.80
N THR A 113 -41.61 -13.46 15.11
CA THR A 113 -41.95 -14.52 16.05
C THR A 113 -43.43 -14.88 15.90
N ALA A 114 -43.76 -16.13 15.57
CA ALA A 114 -44.67 -17.00 16.35
C ALA A 114 -45.10 -18.29 15.61
N ASN A 115 -44.92 -19.40 16.33
CA ASN A 115 -45.77 -20.59 16.39
C ASN A 115 -45.96 -21.52 15.16
N GLY A 116 -45.59 -22.79 15.36
CA GLY A 116 -46.26 -23.91 14.71
C GLY A 116 -45.51 -25.23 14.76
N LYS A 117 -45.85 -26.11 15.71
CA LYS A 117 -45.43 -27.53 15.81
C LYS A 117 -45.61 -28.31 14.49
N LYS A 118 -44.70 -29.26 14.20
CA LYS A 118 -44.95 -30.73 14.14
C LYS A 118 -43.69 -31.53 13.74
N ASP A 119 -43.33 -32.43 14.65
CA ASP A 119 -43.00 -33.87 14.54
C ASP A 119 -42.07 -34.43 13.42
N ASP A 120 -41.12 -35.22 13.91
CA ASP A 120 -40.51 -36.46 13.39
C ASP A 120 -39.79 -36.49 12.02
N ALA A 121 -38.46 -36.62 12.08
CA ALA A 121 -37.75 -37.78 11.53
C ALA A 121 -36.26 -37.77 11.92
N VAL A 122 -35.89 -38.77 12.70
CA VAL A 122 -34.53 -39.19 13.03
C VAL A 122 -33.82 -39.73 11.78
N VAL A 123 -32.68 -39.16 11.41
CA VAL A 123 -31.60 -39.90 10.72
C VAL A 123 -30.27 -39.46 11.34
N ARG A 124 -29.86 -40.19 12.38
CA ARG A 124 -28.48 -40.18 12.88
C ARG A 124 -27.68 -41.17 12.05
N SER A 125 -26.78 -40.68 11.22
CA SER A 125 -25.74 -41.50 10.59
C SER A 125 -24.53 -41.50 11.52
N ALA A 126 -24.34 -42.59 12.27
CA ALA A 126 -23.13 -42.84 13.03
C ALA A 126 -21.97 -43.23 12.10
N PRO A 127 -20.74 -42.76 12.33
CA PRO A 127 -19.56 -43.35 11.71
C PRO A 127 -19.14 -44.63 12.46
N VAL A 128 -18.91 -45.67 11.67
CA VAL A 128 -18.38 -46.98 12.07
C VAL A 128 -16.96 -46.80 12.59
N ILE A 129 -16.73 -47.21 13.84
CA ILE A 129 -15.41 -47.42 14.42
C ILE A 129 -14.91 -48.77 13.88
N VAL A 130 -13.77 -48.76 13.18
CA VAL A 130 -13.01 -49.98 12.89
C VAL A 130 -11.79 -49.94 13.78
N ASP A 131 -11.81 -50.78 14.82
CA ASP A 131 -10.65 -51.09 15.64
C ASP A 131 -9.58 -51.76 14.76
N ALA A 132 -8.37 -51.23 14.79
CA ALA A 132 -7.19 -51.91 14.27
C ALA A 132 -6.28 -52.23 15.46
N ASP A 133 -6.45 -53.44 15.96
CA ASP A 133 -5.56 -54.07 16.93
C ASP A 133 -4.14 -54.16 16.37
N MET A 134 -3.19 -53.87 17.27
CA MET A 134 -1.78 -54.11 17.09
C MET A 134 -1.46 -55.60 17.24
N THR A 135 -0.83 -56.20 16.23
CA THR A 135 -0.01 -57.41 16.43
C THR A 135 1.36 -57.21 15.79
N VAL A 136 2.36 -57.20 16.66
CA VAL A 136 3.78 -57.35 16.37
C VAL A 136 4.03 -58.84 16.17
N ASP A 137 4.65 -59.23 15.05
CA ASP A 137 5.42 -60.45 14.98
C ASP A 137 6.56 -60.34 13.97
N THR A 138 7.62 -61.09 14.26
CA THR A 138 8.99 -60.92 13.80
C THR A 138 9.40 -62.06 12.86
N ALA A 139 10.22 -61.73 11.85
CA ALA A 139 11.16 -62.58 11.10
C ALA A 139 10.62 -63.70 10.17
N GLU A 140 10.94 -63.63 8.87
CA GLU A 140 12.05 -64.37 8.21
C GLU A 140 12.02 -64.15 6.68
N ALA A 141 13.21 -64.26 6.06
CA ALA A 141 13.46 -63.98 4.65
C ALA A 141 13.15 -65.16 3.72
N VAL A 142 12.55 -64.90 2.57
CA VAL A 142 12.67 -65.73 1.35
C VAL A 142 12.69 -64.82 0.13
N GLU A 143 13.79 -64.87 -0.64
CA GLU A 143 13.85 -64.34 -2.00
C GLU A 143 13.07 -65.23 -2.97
N THR A 144 12.30 -64.64 -3.88
CA THR A 144 12.17 -65.18 -5.24
C THR A 144 11.69 -64.08 -6.19
N ALA A 145 12.44 -63.93 -7.28
CA ALA A 145 12.17 -62.99 -8.35
C ALA A 145 10.95 -63.41 -9.19
N GLY A 146 10.14 -62.43 -9.57
CA GLY A 146 9.07 -62.55 -10.54
C GLY A 146 8.48 -61.17 -10.80
N GLU A 147 8.88 -60.55 -11.91
CA GLU A 147 8.35 -59.28 -12.41
C GLU A 147 6.83 -59.35 -12.56
N GLN A 148 6.11 -58.43 -11.92
CA GLN A 148 4.79 -57.99 -12.38
C GLN A 148 4.47 -56.58 -11.86
N GLU A 149 4.37 -55.68 -12.84
CA GLU A 149 3.54 -54.47 -12.88
C GLU A 149 3.52 -53.51 -11.68
N THR A 150 4.27 -52.42 -11.87
CA THR A 150 3.90 -51.03 -11.54
C THR A 150 2.54 -50.82 -10.87
N GLN A 151 2.49 -50.95 -9.54
CA GLN A 151 1.61 -50.14 -8.71
C GLN A 151 2.47 -49.21 -7.86
N ALA A 152 2.95 -48.14 -8.50
CA ALA A 152 3.25 -46.93 -7.74
C ALA A 152 1.95 -46.49 -7.08
N THR A 153 1.82 -46.82 -5.80
CA THR A 153 0.82 -46.31 -4.85
C THR A 153 0.30 -44.95 -5.27
N ALA A 154 -0.99 -44.83 -5.59
CA ALA A 154 -1.63 -43.56 -5.96
C ALA A 154 -1.84 -42.61 -4.76
N ALA A 155 -1.59 -43.08 -3.54
CA ALA A 155 -1.77 -42.33 -2.29
C ALA A 155 -0.90 -41.07 -2.13
N PRO A 156 0.39 -41.04 -2.54
CA PRO A 156 1.21 -39.83 -2.45
C PRO A 156 0.74 -38.76 -3.43
N LEU A 157 0.26 -39.13 -4.62
CA LEU A 157 -0.19 -38.18 -5.65
C LEU A 157 -1.50 -37.46 -5.29
N LEU A 158 -2.43 -38.15 -4.61
CA LEU A 158 -3.71 -37.57 -4.16
C LEU A 158 -3.57 -36.55 -3.04
N TYR A 159 -2.59 -36.73 -2.14
CA TYR A 159 -2.37 -35.78 -1.04
C TYR A 159 -2.09 -34.37 -1.57
N TYR A 160 -1.33 -34.25 -2.64
CA TYR A 160 -0.88 -32.96 -3.14
C TYR A 160 -1.93 -32.20 -3.98
N THR A 161 -3.03 -32.85 -4.37
CA THR A 161 -4.12 -32.23 -5.16
C THR A 161 -5.33 -31.83 -4.31
N THR A 162 -5.40 -32.27 -3.06
CA THR A 162 -6.54 -31.99 -2.19
C THR A 162 -6.52 -30.56 -1.63
N PRO A 163 -7.69 -29.89 -1.51
CA PRO A 163 -7.79 -28.58 -0.88
C PRO A 163 -7.46 -28.67 0.62
N ILE A 164 -6.84 -27.62 1.15
CA ILE A 164 -6.64 -27.45 2.59
C ILE A 164 -7.88 -26.75 3.14
N GLY A 165 -8.56 -27.37 4.11
CA GLY A 165 -9.73 -26.80 4.78
C GLY A 165 -9.38 -25.70 5.78
N ASN A 166 -10.40 -25.12 6.41
CA ASN A 166 -10.31 -24.20 7.57
C ASN A 166 -9.53 -22.90 7.31
N GLY A 167 -9.30 -22.54 6.05
CA GLY A 167 -8.76 -21.24 5.68
C GLY A 167 -9.85 -20.18 5.78
N VAL A 168 -9.58 -19.08 6.48
CA VAL A 168 -10.54 -17.96 6.61
C VAL A 168 -9.83 -16.64 6.36
N LYS A 169 -10.45 -15.79 5.54
CA LYS A 169 -10.12 -14.38 5.38
C LYS A 169 -11.13 -13.56 6.18
N SER A 170 -10.63 -12.90 7.21
CA SER A 170 -11.42 -12.07 8.11
C SER A 170 -11.29 -10.62 7.72
N THR A 171 -12.45 -9.96 7.63
CA THR A 171 -12.59 -8.53 7.35
C THR A 171 -13.49 -7.90 8.41
N PRO A 172 -13.52 -6.56 8.52
CA PRO A 172 -14.48 -5.89 9.40
C PRO A 172 -15.94 -6.25 9.10
N SER A 173 -16.25 -6.63 7.85
CA SER A 173 -17.58 -7.06 7.41
C SER A 173 -17.93 -8.51 7.78
N GLY A 174 -16.95 -9.30 8.23
CA GLY A 174 -17.12 -10.70 8.57
C GLY A 174 -16.03 -11.62 8.01
N ASP A 175 -16.20 -12.90 8.31
CA ASP A 175 -15.32 -13.99 7.91
C ASP A 175 -15.76 -14.58 6.57
N ILE A 176 -14.81 -14.77 5.67
CA ILE A 176 -15.02 -15.32 4.33
C ILE A 176 -14.10 -16.53 4.17
N ASP A 177 -14.63 -17.64 3.65
CA ASP A 177 -13.81 -18.82 3.39
C ASP A 177 -12.69 -18.52 2.40
N LEU A 178 -11.48 -18.93 2.78
CA LEU A 178 -10.28 -18.75 1.99
C LEU A 178 -9.88 -20.11 1.38
N PRO A 179 -10.07 -20.33 0.07
CA PRO A 179 -9.68 -21.57 -0.56
C PRO A 179 -8.15 -21.68 -0.57
N LEU A 180 -7.63 -22.75 0.03
CA LEU A 180 -6.21 -23.05 0.12
C LEU A 180 -5.91 -24.37 -0.60
N VAL A 181 -4.77 -24.41 -1.30
CA VAL A 181 -4.38 -25.56 -2.13
C VAL A 181 -3.02 -26.09 -1.67
N ARG A 182 -2.88 -27.42 -1.55
CA ARG A 182 -1.63 -28.09 -1.15
C ARG A 182 -0.47 -27.92 -2.14
N ASN A 183 -0.78 -27.72 -3.43
CA ASN A 183 0.19 -27.46 -4.51
C ASN A 183 -0.10 -26.15 -5.29
N GLY A 184 -0.37 -25.04 -4.60
CA GLY A 184 -0.42 -23.74 -5.25
C GLY A 184 0.98 -23.24 -5.63
N SER A 185 1.56 -23.73 -6.73
CA SER A 185 2.81 -23.16 -7.26
C SER A 185 2.54 -21.94 -8.16
N PRO A 186 3.42 -20.93 -8.16
CA PRO A 186 3.21 -19.64 -8.81
C PRO A 186 3.60 -19.74 -10.29
N LYS A 187 2.64 -19.99 -11.18
CA LYS A 187 2.88 -19.84 -12.63
C LYS A 187 2.15 -18.67 -13.26
N VAL A 188 1.34 -17.94 -12.50
CA VAL A 188 0.71 -16.72 -13.01
C VAL A 188 1.53 -15.55 -12.48
N PRO A 189 2.33 -14.86 -13.31
CA PRO A 189 2.90 -13.58 -12.93
C PRO A 189 1.78 -12.67 -12.41
N TYR A 190 2.09 -11.84 -11.42
CA TYR A 190 1.14 -10.83 -10.98
C TYR A 190 1.11 -9.75 -12.06
N ASP A 191 0.13 -9.82 -12.95
CA ASP A 191 -0.02 -8.85 -14.04
C ASP A 191 -0.34 -7.45 -13.51
N ASP A 192 -0.95 -7.36 -12.31
CA ASP A 192 -1.35 -6.08 -11.73
C ASP A 192 -1.38 -6.09 -10.18
N GLN A 193 -1.01 -4.97 -9.55
CA GLN A 193 -0.94 -4.85 -8.08
C GLN A 193 -2.34 -4.97 -7.43
N ARG A 194 -3.39 -4.61 -8.16
CA ARG A 194 -4.80 -4.77 -7.76
C ARG A 194 -5.25 -6.22 -7.75
N THR A 195 -4.69 -7.08 -8.60
CA THR A 195 -5.01 -8.53 -8.61
C THR A 195 -4.24 -9.29 -7.52
N ARG A 196 -3.09 -8.75 -7.09
CA ARG A 196 -2.27 -9.32 -6.01
C ARG A 196 -2.98 -9.33 -4.65
N THR A 197 -3.77 -8.32 -4.33
CA THR A 197 -4.51 -8.25 -3.04
C THR A 197 -5.69 -9.20 -2.99
N LYS A 198 -6.32 -9.48 -4.14
CA LYS A 198 -7.46 -10.42 -4.26
C LYS A 198 -7.05 -11.88 -4.13
N ARG A 199 -5.82 -12.23 -4.51
CA ARG A 199 -5.31 -13.61 -4.44
C ARG A 199 -4.73 -13.94 -3.06
N THR A 200 -4.82 -15.22 -2.70
CA THR A 200 -4.06 -15.78 -1.57
C THR A 200 -2.58 -15.55 -1.83
N HIS A 201 -1.89 -14.98 -0.85
CA HIS A 201 -0.48 -14.63 -0.99
C HIS A 201 0.32 -15.92 -0.98
N GLY A 202 1.14 -16.16 -1.99
CA GLY A 202 1.88 -17.43 -2.14
C GLY A 202 2.68 -17.82 -0.90
N LEU A 203 3.31 -16.85 -0.22
CA LEU A 203 4.02 -17.13 1.04
C LEU A 203 3.08 -17.62 2.16
N PHE A 204 1.89 -17.02 2.31
CA PHE A 204 0.94 -17.47 3.32
C PHE A 204 0.50 -18.89 3.03
N GLN A 205 0.18 -19.20 1.78
CA GLN A 205 -0.19 -20.54 1.35
C GLN A 205 0.93 -21.57 1.59
N ALA A 206 2.18 -21.21 1.30
CA ALA A 206 3.34 -22.08 1.57
C ALA A 206 3.54 -22.34 3.06
N VAL A 207 3.26 -21.36 3.92
CA VAL A 207 3.32 -21.53 5.39
C VAL A 207 2.19 -22.44 5.86
N VAL A 208 0.96 -22.23 5.37
CA VAL A 208 -0.17 -23.10 5.71
C VAL A 208 0.08 -24.54 5.26
N GLN A 209 0.63 -24.77 4.06
CA GLN A 209 1.00 -26.11 3.60
C GLN A 209 1.94 -26.81 4.58
N LYS A 210 2.97 -26.10 5.05
CA LYS A 210 3.92 -26.67 6.04
C LYS A 210 3.24 -26.94 7.38
N ALA A 211 2.35 -26.06 7.82
CA ALA A 211 1.62 -26.24 9.08
C ALA A 211 0.60 -27.38 9.01
N ASP A 212 -0.10 -27.57 7.89
CA ASP A 212 -1.00 -28.72 7.65
C ASP A 212 -0.22 -30.04 7.69
N VAL A 213 0.96 -30.11 7.05
CA VAL A 213 1.83 -31.29 7.13
C VAL A 213 2.31 -31.53 8.56
N LEU A 214 2.67 -30.49 9.30
CA LEU A 214 3.11 -30.60 10.69
C LEU A 214 1.98 -31.11 11.59
N ALA A 215 0.80 -30.51 11.52
CA ALA A 215 -0.36 -30.85 12.36
C ALA A 215 -0.93 -32.26 12.10
N ARG A 216 -0.60 -32.86 10.95
CA ARG A 216 -0.92 -34.26 10.63
C ARG A 216 0.11 -35.26 11.14
N ARG A 217 1.35 -34.83 11.37
CA ARG A 217 2.47 -35.69 11.80
C ARG A 217 2.78 -35.58 13.27
N VAL A 218 2.36 -34.49 13.90
CA VAL A 218 2.57 -34.19 15.31
C VAL A 218 1.20 -33.95 15.92
N ASP A 219 0.88 -34.72 16.96
CA ASP A 219 -0.36 -34.53 17.72
C ASP A 219 -0.30 -33.17 18.42
N GLY A 220 -1.08 -32.22 17.92
CA GLY A 220 -1.08 -30.87 18.47
C GLY A 220 -2.04 -29.93 17.76
N TRP A 221 -2.22 -28.78 18.38
CA TRP A 221 -3.04 -27.68 17.87
C TRP A 221 -2.18 -26.68 17.11
N ALA A 222 -2.64 -26.28 15.93
CA ALA A 222 -2.00 -25.24 15.14
C ALA A 222 -3.02 -24.18 14.70
N ILE A 223 -2.70 -22.92 14.96
CA ILE A 223 -3.44 -21.76 14.47
C ILE A 223 -2.43 -20.81 13.84
N LEU A 224 -2.70 -20.38 12.61
CA LEU A 224 -1.93 -19.39 11.88
C LEU A 224 -2.75 -18.13 11.69
N LEU A 225 -2.14 -16.98 12.00
CA LEU A 225 -2.70 -15.66 11.77
C LEU A 225 -1.70 -14.83 10.97
N PHE A 226 -2.16 -14.25 9.88
CA PHE A 226 -1.37 -13.37 9.02
C PHE A 226 -2.12 -12.07 8.81
N VAL A 227 -1.57 -10.98 9.36
CA VAL A 227 -2.13 -9.64 9.20
C VAL A 227 -1.24 -8.82 8.26
N PRO A 228 -1.67 -8.58 7.01
CA PRO A 228 -0.95 -7.69 6.11
C PRO A 228 -0.89 -6.26 6.67
N ARG A 229 0.32 -5.68 6.67
CA ARG A 229 0.59 -4.31 7.16
C ARG A 229 -0.30 -3.25 6.53
N ASP A 230 -0.63 -3.41 5.25
CA ASP A 230 -1.44 -2.48 4.47
C ASP A 230 -2.82 -3.02 4.10
N GLY A 231 -3.23 -4.19 4.61
CA GLY A 231 -4.44 -4.87 4.12
C GLY A 231 -5.77 -4.30 4.58
N HIS A 232 -5.82 -3.02 4.99
CA HIS A 232 -7.09 -2.32 5.31
C HIS A 232 -8.00 -3.04 6.32
N GLY A 233 -7.43 -3.77 7.27
CA GLY A 233 -8.22 -4.55 8.23
C GLY A 233 -8.50 -6.00 7.82
N GLU A 234 -7.89 -6.47 6.74
CA GLU A 234 -7.86 -7.89 6.38
C GLU A 234 -6.92 -8.66 7.30
N MET A 235 -7.34 -9.87 7.69
CA MET A 235 -6.51 -10.88 8.31
C MET A 235 -6.77 -12.21 7.61
N ARG A 236 -5.73 -13.01 7.42
CA ARG A 236 -5.82 -14.37 6.88
C ARG A 236 -5.47 -15.33 7.98
N SER A 237 -6.28 -16.37 8.13
CA SER A 237 -6.10 -17.36 9.19
C SER A 237 -6.30 -18.77 8.67
N TRP A 238 -5.72 -19.71 9.37
CA TRP A 238 -5.92 -21.14 9.17
C TRP A 238 -5.77 -21.87 10.50
N SER A 239 -6.56 -22.91 10.72
CA SER A 239 -6.48 -23.77 11.90
C SER A 239 -6.46 -25.24 11.50
N SER A 240 -5.74 -26.06 12.28
CA SER A 240 -5.73 -27.51 12.07
C SER A 240 -7.10 -28.14 12.37
N ASP A 241 -7.35 -29.31 11.79
CA ASP A 241 -8.62 -30.03 11.96
C ASP A 241 -8.90 -30.36 13.43
N GLN A 242 -7.86 -30.65 14.21
CA GLN A 242 -7.97 -30.89 15.66
C GLN A 242 -8.49 -29.67 16.42
N VAL A 243 -8.04 -28.45 16.06
CA VAL A 243 -8.53 -27.22 16.71
C VAL A 243 -10.01 -27.02 16.45
N VAL A 244 -10.47 -27.33 15.23
CA VAL A 244 -11.89 -27.20 14.85
C VAL A 244 -12.74 -28.24 15.57
N ALA A 245 -12.22 -29.45 15.76
CA ALA A 245 -12.91 -30.51 16.49
C ALA A 245 -12.98 -30.24 18.00
N ASP A 246 -11.87 -29.85 18.62
CA ASP A 246 -11.76 -29.71 20.07
C ASP A 246 -12.29 -28.35 20.56
N THR A 247 -12.05 -27.28 19.80
CA THR A 247 -12.32 -25.89 20.21
C THR A 247 -12.78 -25.03 19.02
N PRO A 248 -13.99 -25.24 18.49
CA PRO A 248 -14.45 -24.56 17.26
C PRO A 248 -14.53 -23.03 17.39
N GLU A 249 -14.69 -22.49 18.59
CA GLU A 249 -14.82 -21.05 18.84
C GLU A 249 -13.45 -20.32 18.93
N LEU A 250 -12.40 -21.04 19.33
CA LEU A 250 -11.07 -20.47 19.62
C LEU A 250 -10.45 -19.71 18.42
N PRO A 251 -10.52 -20.20 17.17
CA PRO A 251 -10.01 -19.44 16.03
C PRO A 251 -10.68 -18.08 15.88
N ALA A 252 -12.01 -18.00 16.06
CA ALA A 252 -12.75 -16.75 15.94
C ALA A 252 -12.37 -15.77 17.07
N GLU A 253 -12.22 -16.26 18.29
CA GLU A 253 -11.78 -15.44 19.43
C GLU A 253 -10.36 -14.90 19.25
N ALA A 254 -9.43 -15.75 18.81
CA ALA A 254 -8.04 -15.36 18.54
C ALA A 254 -7.99 -14.26 17.46
N ARG A 255 -8.85 -14.37 16.44
CA ARG A 255 -9.00 -13.34 15.41
C ARG A 255 -9.54 -12.03 15.98
N ALA A 256 -10.61 -12.08 16.76
CA ALA A 256 -11.21 -10.89 17.37
C ALA A 256 -10.22 -10.17 18.31
N LEU A 257 -9.44 -10.92 19.07
CA LEU A 257 -8.41 -10.39 19.95
C LEU A 257 -7.29 -9.70 19.16
N ALA A 258 -6.81 -10.33 18.08
CA ALA A 258 -5.80 -9.73 17.20
C ALA A 258 -6.30 -8.41 16.60
N PHE A 259 -7.55 -8.35 16.13
CA PHE A 259 -8.13 -7.13 15.60
C PHE A 259 -8.21 -6.02 16.66
N ARG A 260 -8.77 -6.32 17.82
CA ARG A 260 -8.91 -5.36 18.92
C ARG A 260 -7.59 -4.67 19.28
N HIS A 261 -6.49 -5.42 19.31
CA HIS A 261 -5.17 -4.87 19.63
C HIS A 261 -4.53 -4.11 18.48
N LEU A 262 -4.85 -4.44 17.23
CA LEU A 262 -4.28 -3.81 16.05
C LEU A 262 -5.04 -2.56 15.58
N ASP A 263 -6.31 -2.43 15.94
CA ASP A 263 -7.16 -1.30 15.55
C ASP A 263 -6.59 0.10 15.87
N PRO A 264 -6.02 0.40 17.06
CA PRO A 264 -5.45 1.73 17.30
C PRO A 264 -4.27 2.03 16.35
N PHE A 265 -3.44 1.03 16.05
CA PHE A 265 -2.31 1.19 15.12
C PHE A 265 -2.78 1.36 13.68
N ARG A 266 -3.89 0.73 13.31
CA ARG A 266 -4.52 0.91 11.99
C ARG A 266 -5.08 2.31 11.82
N GLN A 267 -5.78 2.82 12.82
CA GLN A 267 -6.29 4.20 12.81
C GLN A 267 -5.14 5.19 12.66
N GLN A 268 -4.07 5.01 13.42
CA GLN A 268 -2.86 5.84 13.27
C GLN A 268 -2.28 5.78 11.84
N ALA A 269 -2.15 4.58 11.26
CA ALA A 269 -1.62 4.41 9.92
C ALA A 269 -2.51 5.08 8.85
N LEU A 270 -3.84 5.00 9.00
CA LEU A 270 -4.79 5.67 8.11
C LEU A 270 -4.67 7.19 8.20
N GLU A 271 -4.54 7.74 9.41
CA GLU A 271 -4.31 9.17 9.60
C GLU A 271 -2.99 9.65 8.96
N GLU A 272 -1.91 8.88 9.13
CA GLU A 272 -0.61 9.18 8.54
C GLU A 272 -0.67 9.15 7.01
N LYS A 273 -1.36 8.16 6.42
CA LYS A 273 -1.62 8.10 4.98
C LYS A 273 -2.44 9.29 4.50
N ALA A 274 -3.52 9.65 5.20
CA ALA A 274 -4.33 10.81 4.84
C ALA A 274 -3.52 12.12 4.90
N LYS A 275 -2.68 12.30 5.93
CA LYS A 275 -1.77 13.45 6.05
C LYS A 275 -0.74 13.47 4.91
N ALA A 276 -0.22 12.31 4.51
CA ALA A 276 0.72 12.19 3.40
C ALA A 276 0.06 12.53 2.05
N GLN A 277 -1.14 12.00 1.79
CA GLN A 277 -1.92 12.30 0.58
C GLN A 277 -2.26 13.79 0.50
N GLN A 278 -2.68 14.42 1.60
CA GLN A 278 -2.95 15.87 1.62
C GLN A 278 -1.69 16.70 1.29
N LYS A 279 -0.50 16.29 1.77
CA LYS A 279 0.77 16.94 1.40
C LYS A 279 1.08 16.75 -0.08
N GLN A 280 0.86 15.56 -0.63
CA GLN A 280 1.05 15.29 -2.06
C GLN A 280 0.11 16.13 -2.93
N LEU A 281 -1.17 16.24 -2.57
CA LEU A 281 -2.13 17.09 -3.27
C LEU A 281 -1.72 18.56 -3.27
N LYS A 282 -1.26 19.09 -2.13
CA LYS A 282 -0.73 20.47 -2.06
C LYS A 282 0.52 20.66 -2.93
N LYS A 283 1.41 19.66 -2.98
CA LYS A 283 2.60 19.69 -3.86
C LYS A 283 2.19 19.68 -5.34
N LEU A 284 1.23 18.83 -5.71
CA LEU A 284 0.66 18.77 -7.06
C LEU A 284 0.03 20.11 -7.47
N GLN A 285 -0.78 20.73 -6.61
CA GLN A 285 -1.36 22.04 -6.88
C GLN A 285 -0.29 23.13 -7.06
N LYS A 286 0.79 23.10 -6.27
CA LYS A 286 1.90 24.05 -6.43
C LYS A 286 2.61 23.86 -7.77
N LEU A 287 2.92 22.60 -8.13
CA LEU A 287 3.55 22.26 -9.39
C LEU A 287 2.67 22.62 -10.60
N GLN A 288 1.35 22.47 -10.49
CA GLN A 288 0.40 22.88 -11.53
C GLN A 288 0.46 24.39 -11.77
N LYS A 289 0.44 25.20 -10.70
CA LYS A 289 0.58 26.67 -10.81
C LYS A 289 1.92 27.09 -11.40
N GLU A 290 3.01 26.42 -11.01
CA GLU A 290 4.33 26.67 -11.59
C GLU A 290 4.36 26.31 -13.08
N ASN A 291 3.71 25.22 -13.49
CA ASN A 291 3.59 24.83 -14.89
C ASN A 291 2.77 25.83 -15.71
N GLU A 292 1.64 26.31 -15.18
CA GLU A 292 0.82 27.34 -15.82
C GLU A 292 1.63 28.63 -16.02
N HIS A 293 2.34 29.09 -15.00
CA HIS A 293 3.22 30.25 -15.10
C HIS A 293 4.34 30.05 -16.15
N MET A 294 4.98 28.87 -16.19
CA MET A 294 6.00 28.57 -17.20
C MET A 294 5.41 28.56 -18.62
N LYS A 295 4.19 28.05 -18.81
CA LYS A 295 3.49 28.08 -20.10
C LYS A 295 3.18 29.50 -20.54
N GLU A 296 2.74 30.37 -19.63
CA GLU A 296 2.52 31.79 -19.92
C GLU A 296 3.82 32.49 -20.33
N GLN A 297 4.93 32.23 -19.63
CA GLN A 297 6.23 32.77 -19.98
C GLN A 297 6.70 32.29 -21.36
N TYR A 298 6.51 31.01 -21.67
CA TYR A 298 6.84 30.45 -22.97
C TYR A 298 6.01 31.07 -24.10
N ALA A 299 4.70 31.25 -23.89
CA ALA A 299 3.83 31.93 -24.85
C ALA A 299 4.25 33.39 -25.10
N GLN A 300 4.67 34.12 -24.06
CA GLN A 300 5.20 35.48 -24.20
C GLN A 300 6.51 35.50 -25.02
N LEU A 301 7.42 34.56 -24.77
CA LEU A 301 8.67 34.45 -25.52
C LEU A 301 8.42 34.11 -26.99
N LEU A 302 7.52 33.17 -27.29
CA LEU A 302 7.13 32.87 -28.67
C LEU A 302 6.57 34.10 -29.39
N ALA A 303 5.67 34.85 -28.75
CA ALA A 303 5.11 36.07 -29.32
C ALA A 303 6.17 37.15 -29.59
N LEU A 304 7.22 37.23 -28.76
CA LEU A 304 8.35 38.14 -28.99
C LEU A 304 9.20 37.67 -30.19
N VAL A 305 9.48 36.38 -30.29
CA VAL A 305 10.23 35.81 -31.42
C VAL A 305 9.50 36.05 -32.75
N GLU A 306 8.18 35.86 -32.78
CA GLU A 306 7.36 36.15 -33.96
C GLU A 306 7.41 37.63 -34.35
N LYS A 307 7.30 38.55 -33.38
CA LYS A 307 7.44 40.00 -33.62
C LYS A 307 8.81 40.35 -34.20
N THR A 308 9.88 39.75 -33.68
CA THR A 308 11.23 40.02 -34.20
C THR A 308 11.46 39.47 -35.60
N LYS A 309 10.85 38.32 -35.94
CA LYS A 309 10.89 37.74 -37.29
C LYS A 309 10.18 38.60 -38.32
N LEU A 310 9.07 39.26 -37.95
CA LEU A 310 8.33 40.15 -38.84
C LEU A 310 9.00 41.53 -39.03
N SER A 311 9.93 41.89 -38.15
CA SER A 311 10.69 43.15 -38.23
C SER A 311 12.04 43.04 -38.93
N ALA A 312 12.43 41.83 -39.34
CA ALA A 312 13.66 41.53 -40.08
C ALA A 312 13.34 41.28 -41.55
#